data_AF-A0A0G0M1G5-F1
#
_entry.id   AF-A0A0G0M1G5-F1
#
_cell.length_a   1.000
_cell.length_b   1.000
_cell.length_c   1.000
_cell.angle_alpha   90.00
_cell.angle_beta   90.00
_cell.angle_gamma   90.00
#
_symmetry.space_group_name_H-M   'P 1'
#
loop_
_entity.id
_entity.type
_entity.pdbx_description
1 polymer ?
#
loop_
_entity_poly.entity_id
_entity_poly.type
_entity_poly.pdbx_seq_one_letter_code
_entity_poly.pdbx_strand_id
1 'polypeptide(L)'
;MAENTIEIIQGISQVMANKHDGCVDESGEPILIGLRREEPVSIHDKRIMDGFGVNINGNKLKLSYHGQISLKEVYETKFEEKITDIIEQCAAFLKREYKKVTKKALGLKMIGEPTVRVEHMNKTRSWVLANCIYELIGLDGMSSVDETAKERLDAVTKNWAAMRKKQ
;
A
#
# COMPACT_ATOMS: atom_id res chain seq x y z
N MET A 1 -12.97 -19.34 -10.26
CA MET A 1 -11.72 -19.03 -9.53
C MET A 1 -10.97 -17.85 -10.17
N ALA A 2 -10.56 -17.96 -11.43
CA ALA A 2 -9.89 -16.85 -12.15
C ALA A 2 -10.79 -15.61 -12.36
N GLU A 3 -12.07 -15.82 -12.67
CA GLU A 3 -13.03 -14.73 -12.92
C GLU A 3 -13.25 -13.83 -11.69
N ASN A 4 -13.47 -14.43 -10.51
CA ASN A 4 -13.57 -13.71 -9.24
C ASN A 4 -12.28 -12.95 -8.89
N THR A 5 -11.12 -13.49 -9.28
CA THR A 5 -9.82 -12.82 -9.05
C THR A 5 -9.69 -11.56 -9.90
N ILE A 6 -10.04 -11.66 -11.18
CA ILE A 6 -10.02 -10.53 -12.11
C ILE A 6 -11.01 -9.45 -11.67
N GLU A 7 -12.22 -9.83 -11.23
CA GLU A 7 -13.20 -8.87 -10.69
C GLU A 7 -12.66 -8.10 -9.48
N ILE A 8 -12.01 -8.78 -8.52
CA ILE A 8 -11.42 -8.12 -7.34
C ILE A 8 -10.33 -7.13 -7.78
N ILE A 9 -9.43 -7.55 -8.67
CA ILE A 9 -8.34 -6.70 -9.17
C ILE A 9 -8.90 -5.49 -9.92
N GLN A 10 -9.89 -5.70 -10.80
CA GLN A 10 -10.54 -4.63 -11.55
C GLN A 10 -11.26 -3.66 -10.62
N GLY A 11 -12.00 -4.16 -9.62
CA GLY A 11 -12.67 -3.33 -8.62
C GLY A 11 -11.69 -2.47 -7.83
N ILE A 12 -10.56 -3.03 -7.39
CA ILE A 12 -9.50 -2.25 -6.72
C ILE A 12 -8.90 -1.21 -7.69
N SER A 13 -8.67 -1.57 -8.94
CA SER A 13 -8.14 -0.64 -9.94
C SER A 13 -9.09 0.55 -10.18
N GLN A 14 -10.40 0.31 -10.21
CA GLN A 14 -11.41 1.36 -10.36
C GLN A 14 -11.42 2.29 -9.15
N VAL A 15 -11.39 1.74 -7.93
CA VAL A 15 -11.29 2.54 -6.69
C VAL A 15 -10.03 3.42 -6.71
N MET A 16 -8.90 2.87 -7.15
CA MET A 16 -7.63 3.60 -7.20
C MET A 16 -7.60 4.71 -8.25
N ALA A 17 -8.48 4.71 -9.25
CA ALA A 17 -8.63 5.82 -10.19
C ALA A 17 -9.27 7.05 -9.52
N ASN A 18 -10.15 6.84 -8.56
CA ASN A 18 -10.90 7.89 -7.86
C ASN A 18 -10.18 8.42 -6.61
N LYS A 19 -8.91 8.07 -6.39
CA LYS A 19 -8.16 8.48 -5.18
C LYS A 19 -7.54 9.88 -5.28
N HIS A 20 -7.73 10.62 -6.36
CA HIS A 20 -7.05 11.90 -6.57
C HIS A 20 -7.62 13.00 -5.67
N ASP A 21 -6.83 14.04 -5.43
CA ASP A 21 -7.25 15.17 -4.61
C ASP A 21 -8.39 15.94 -5.29
N GLY A 22 -9.42 16.32 -4.52
CA GLY A 22 -10.64 16.96 -5.03
C GLY A 22 -11.63 16.02 -5.74
N CYS A 23 -11.48 14.69 -5.60
CA CYS A 23 -12.46 13.76 -6.16
C CYS A 23 -13.83 13.93 -5.49
N VAL A 24 -14.89 13.96 -6.30
CA VAL A 24 -16.28 14.10 -5.85
C VAL A 24 -17.07 12.85 -6.19
N ASP A 25 -18.07 12.54 -5.38
CA ASP A 25 -19.03 11.49 -5.67
C ASP A 25 -20.09 11.94 -6.69
N GLU A 26 -21.01 11.03 -7.04
CA GLU A 26 -22.10 11.31 -7.98
C GLU A 26 -23.05 12.43 -7.50
N SER A 27 -23.07 12.72 -6.20
CA SER A 27 -23.86 13.78 -5.56
C SER A 27 -23.09 15.11 -5.46
N GLY A 28 -21.82 15.13 -5.83
CA GLY A 28 -20.93 16.28 -5.71
C GLY A 28 -20.27 16.44 -4.33
N GLU A 29 -20.40 15.45 -3.44
CA GLU A 29 -19.72 15.46 -2.13
C GLU A 29 -18.26 14.98 -2.26
N PRO A 30 -17.30 15.59 -1.53
CA PRO A 30 -15.90 15.22 -1.62
C PRO A 30 -15.64 13.84 -1.02
N ILE A 31 -14.88 13.02 -1.75
CA ILE A 31 -14.44 11.71 -1.29
C ILE A 31 -13.16 11.90 -0.46
N LEU A 32 -13.28 11.84 0.86
CA LEU A 32 -12.16 12.00 1.79
C LEU A 32 -11.49 10.67 2.14
N ILE A 33 -10.16 10.60 1.97
CA ILE A 33 -9.34 9.43 2.30
C ILE A 33 -8.79 9.53 3.72
N GLY A 34 -8.57 10.76 4.23
CA GLY A 34 -7.87 11.02 5.49
C GLY A 34 -6.40 11.39 5.31
N LEU A 35 -6.02 11.87 4.13
CA LEU A 35 -4.65 12.33 3.86
C LEU A 35 -4.50 13.81 4.27
N ARG A 36 -3.30 14.20 4.68
CA ARG A 36 -2.97 15.58 5.09
C ARG A 36 -3.16 16.59 3.98
N ARG A 37 -3.06 16.17 2.72
CA ARG A 37 -3.34 17.04 1.57
C ARG A 37 -4.80 17.52 1.49
N GLU A 38 -5.72 16.82 2.17
CA GLU A 38 -7.15 17.15 2.19
C GLU A 38 -7.48 18.22 3.25
N GLU A 39 -6.53 18.51 4.16
CA GLU A 39 -6.71 19.55 5.16
C GLU A 39 -6.71 20.95 4.53
N PRO A 40 -7.57 21.87 4.98
CA PRO A 40 -7.62 23.22 4.45
C PRO A 40 -6.32 23.95 4.75
N VAL A 41 -5.54 24.23 3.71
CA VAL A 41 -4.28 24.96 3.81
C VAL A 41 -4.45 26.42 3.43
N SER A 42 -3.74 27.30 4.15
CA SER A 42 -3.64 28.72 3.78
C SER A 42 -2.93 28.87 2.44
N ILE A 43 -3.24 29.93 1.69
CA ILE A 43 -2.62 30.24 0.39
C ILE A 43 -1.08 30.32 0.48
N HIS A 44 -0.55 30.69 1.65
CA HIS A 44 0.88 30.82 1.88
C HIS A 44 1.57 29.52 2.27
N ASP A 45 0.82 28.44 2.44
CA ASP A 45 1.38 27.15 2.82
C ASP A 45 1.91 26.38 1.61
N LYS A 46 2.88 25.52 1.86
CA LYS A 46 3.53 24.72 0.81
C LYS A 46 2.68 23.50 0.54
N ARG A 47 2.38 23.23 -0.74
CA ARG A 47 1.72 21.97 -1.14
C ARG A 47 2.52 20.77 -0.62
N ILE A 48 1.85 19.88 0.10
CA ILE A 48 2.45 18.71 0.73
C ILE A 48 2.35 17.54 -0.25
N MET A 49 3.47 16.84 -0.48
CA MET A 49 3.46 15.57 -1.19
C MET A 49 2.90 14.52 -0.24
N ASP A 50 1.65 14.12 -0.45
CA ASP A 50 0.98 13.14 0.39
C ASP A 50 0.08 12.22 -0.45
N GLY A 51 0.30 10.92 -0.34
CA GLY A 51 -0.45 9.96 -1.14
C GLY A 51 -0.11 8.52 -0.83
N PHE A 52 -1.01 7.63 -1.26
CA PHE A 52 -0.80 6.20 -1.16
C PHE A 52 -1.02 5.49 -2.50
N GLY A 53 -0.40 4.32 -2.63
CA GLY A 53 -0.49 3.42 -3.76
C GLY A 53 -0.77 2.00 -3.31
N VAL A 54 -1.27 1.19 -4.23
CA VAL A 54 -1.60 -0.21 -4.00
C VAL A 54 -0.94 -1.03 -5.10
N ASN A 55 -0.29 -2.12 -4.72
CA ASN A 55 0.28 -3.10 -5.64
C ASN A 55 -0.20 -4.49 -5.22
N ILE A 56 -0.65 -5.31 -6.16
CA ILE A 56 -1.15 -6.66 -5.90
C ILE A 56 -0.11 -7.67 -6.39
N ASN A 57 0.27 -8.60 -5.53
CA ASN A 57 1.19 -9.70 -5.84
C ASN A 57 0.62 -11.02 -5.31
N GLY A 58 0.04 -11.83 -6.20
CA GLY A 58 -0.68 -13.05 -5.82
C GLY A 58 -1.86 -12.73 -4.89
N ASN A 59 -1.96 -13.44 -3.77
CA ASN A 59 -2.94 -13.18 -2.71
C ASN A 59 -2.58 -12.01 -1.77
N LYS A 60 -1.48 -11.28 -2.02
CA LYS A 60 -1.01 -10.18 -1.17
C LYS A 60 -1.26 -8.83 -1.84
N LEU A 61 -1.74 -7.88 -1.07
CA LEU A 61 -1.91 -6.49 -1.43
C LEU A 61 -0.92 -5.65 -0.62
N LYS A 62 0.00 -4.99 -1.30
CA LYS A 62 0.95 -4.04 -0.72
C LYS A 62 0.38 -2.63 -0.81
N LEU A 63 0.10 -2.02 0.33
CA LEU A 63 -0.23 -0.60 0.47
C LEU A 63 1.06 0.17 0.73
N SER A 64 1.37 1.15 -0.12
CA SER A 64 2.56 2.00 0.01
C SER A 64 2.14 3.44 0.20
N TYR A 65 2.47 4.02 1.33
CA TYR A 65 2.24 5.43 1.67
C TYR A 65 3.52 6.23 1.44
N HIS A 66 3.37 7.44 0.89
CA HIS A 66 4.45 8.41 0.70
C HIS A 66 3.99 9.80 1.16
N GLY A 67 4.67 10.32 2.16
CA GLY A 67 4.40 11.63 2.76
C GLY A 67 5.66 12.47 2.89
N GLN A 68 5.51 13.78 2.72
CA GLN A 68 6.51 14.77 3.13
C GLN A 68 6.16 15.31 4.51
N ILE A 69 7.10 15.21 5.45
CA ILE A 69 6.93 15.70 6.83
C ILE A 69 8.09 16.60 7.23
N SER A 70 7.88 17.40 8.28
CA SER A 70 8.96 18.19 8.86
C SER A 70 9.89 17.30 9.68
N LEU A 71 11.18 17.66 9.75
CA LEU A 71 12.15 16.94 10.59
C LEU A 71 11.76 16.97 12.08
N LYS A 72 11.04 18.01 12.51
CA LYS A 72 10.53 18.11 13.88
C LYS A 72 9.52 17.01 14.18
N GLU A 73 8.58 16.78 13.25
CA GLU A 73 7.57 15.73 13.36
C GLU A 73 8.18 14.32 13.40
N VAL A 74 9.30 14.08 12.71
CA VAL A 74 10.03 12.79 12.76
C VAL A 74 10.49 12.46 14.18
N TYR A 75 10.93 13.46 14.93
CA TYR A 75 11.45 13.29 16.30
C TYR A 75 10.34 13.33 17.37
N GLU A 76 9.07 13.46 16.98
CA GLU A 76 7.97 13.38 17.92
C GLU A 76 7.77 11.94 18.39
N THR A 77 7.45 11.77 19.67
CA THR A 77 7.30 10.46 20.32
C THR A 77 6.21 9.57 19.69
N LYS A 78 5.20 10.18 19.04
CA LYS A 78 4.05 9.48 18.45
C LYS A 78 4.12 9.38 16.93
N PHE A 79 5.31 9.51 16.35
CA PHE A 79 5.47 9.51 14.90
C PHE A 79 4.98 8.20 14.25
N GLU A 80 5.37 7.04 14.80
CA GLU A 80 5.01 5.73 14.24
C GLU A 80 3.51 5.42 14.34
N GLU A 81 2.88 5.83 15.45
CA GLU A 81 1.42 5.72 15.65
C GLU A 81 0.68 6.50 14.55
N LYS A 82 1.08 7.76 14.31
CA LYS A 82 0.48 8.61 13.26
C LYS A 82 0.57 7.98 11.86
N ILE A 83 1.72 7.39 11.53
CA ILE A 83 1.89 6.73 10.22
C ILE A 83 1.03 5.47 10.11
N THR A 84 0.88 4.73 11.20
CA THR A 84 0.00 3.54 11.25
C THR A 84 -1.45 3.94 11.06
N ASP A 85 -1.91 4.98 11.74
CA ASP A 85 -3.27 5.53 11.61
C ASP A 85 -3.58 5.93 10.15
N ILE A 86 -2.63 6.58 9.47
CA ILE A 86 -2.80 6.96 8.05
C ILE A 86 -2.95 5.72 7.16
N ILE A 87 -2.16 4.67 7.41
CA ILE A 87 -2.26 3.41 6.66
C ILE A 87 -3.63 2.76 6.88
N GLU A 88 -4.12 2.76 8.12
CA GLU A 88 -5.44 2.23 8.47
C GLU A 88 -6.57 3.01 7.79
N GLN A 89 -6.48 4.34 7.74
CA GLN A 89 -7.42 5.19 7.01
C GLN A 89 -7.41 4.88 5.50
N CYS A 90 -6.24 4.70 4.90
CA CYS A 90 -6.12 4.28 3.51
C CYS A 90 -6.75 2.90 3.26
N ALA A 91 -6.59 1.95 4.18
CA ALA A 91 -7.20 0.63 4.08
C ALA A 91 -8.73 0.68 4.28
N ALA A 92 -9.23 1.53 5.17
CA ALA A 92 -10.65 1.77 5.38
C ALA A 92 -11.30 2.42 4.14
N PHE A 93 -10.61 3.39 3.55
CA PHE A 93 -11.00 4.01 2.29
C PHE A 93 -11.17 2.96 1.17
N LEU A 94 -10.16 2.10 0.99
CA LEU A 94 -10.21 1.01 0.00
C LEU A 94 -11.44 0.11 0.21
N LYS A 95 -11.72 -0.31 1.45
CA LYS A 95 -12.89 -1.14 1.77
C LYS A 95 -14.20 -0.44 1.47
N ARG A 96 -14.32 0.85 1.82
CA ARG A 96 -15.53 1.65 1.62
C ARG A 96 -15.85 1.85 0.15
N GLU A 97 -14.87 2.33 -0.62
CA GLU A 97 -15.06 2.60 -2.05
C GLU A 97 -15.21 1.33 -2.87
N TYR A 98 -14.48 0.26 -2.52
CA TYR A 98 -14.66 -1.03 -3.18
C TYR A 98 -16.09 -1.56 -3.03
N LYS A 99 -16.67 -1.41 -1.82
CA LYS A 99 -18.06 -1.80 -1.56
C LYS A 99 -19.05 -0.96 -2.37
N LYS A 100 -18.81 0.34 -2.56
CA LYS A 100 -19.67 1.20 -3.40
C LYS A 100 -19.65 0.74 -4.86
N VAL A 101 -18.46 0.51 -5.42
CA VAL A 101 -18.27 0.17 -6.84
C VAL A 101 -18.76 -1.24 -7.16
N THR A 102 -18.32 -2.24 -6.38
CA THR A 102 -18.57 -3.66 -6.70
C THR A 102 -19.77 -4.26 -5.99
N LYS A 103 -20.33 -3.55 -4.99
CA LYS A 103 -21.38 -4.04 -4.07
C LYS A 103 -20.95 -5.26 -3.23
N LYS A 104 -19.70 -5.71 -3.33
CA LYS A 104 -19.12 -6.82 -2.56
C LYS A 104 -18.20 -6.26 -1.46
N ALA A 105 -18.05 -7.00 -0.36
CA ALA A 105 -17.13 -6.62 0.71
C ALA A 105 -15.70 -7.09 0.39
N LEU A 106 -14.71 -6.22 0.61
CA LEU A 106 -13.29 -6.57 0.50
C LEU A 106 -12.74 -7.04 1.85
N GLY A 107 -12.29 -8.29 1.93
CA GLY A 107 -11.59 -8.81 3.09
C GLY A 107 -10.09 -8.52 2.99
N LEU A 108 -9.59 -7.66 3.87
CA LEU A 108 -8.16 -7.37 4.03
C LEU A 108 -7.72 -7.76 5.44
N LYS A 109 -6.74 -8.65 5.55
CA LYS A 109 -6.10 -9.03 6.81
C LYS A 109 -4.65 -8.56 6.80
N MET A 110 -4.23 -7.79 7.79
CA MET A 110 -2.86 -7.30 7.86
C MET A 110 -1.88 -8.46 8.11
N ILE A 111 -0.80 -8.53 7.34
CA ILE A 111 0.28 -9.50 7.52
C ILE A 111 1.52 -8.75 7.99
N GLY A 112 1.86 -8.92 9.26
CA GLY A 112 3.03 -8.28 9.87
C GLY A 112 2.82 -6.80 10.19
N GLU A 113 3.89 -6.14 10.60
CA GLU A 113 3.90 -4.72 10.99
C GLU A 113 4.23 -3.79 9.81
N PRO A 114 3.78 -2.52 9.83
CA PRO A 114 4.13 -1.56 8.80
C PRO A 114 5.64 -1.29 8.79
N THR A 115 6.28 -1.42 7.63
CA THR A 115 7.68 -1.02 7.46
C THR A 115 7.74 0.46 7.14
N VAL A 116 8.27 1.27 8.06
CA VAL A 116 8.44 2.72 7.88
C VAL A 116 9.89 3.04 7.56
N ARG A 117 10.12 3.83 6.52
CA ARG A 117 11.44 4.34 6.12
C ARG A 117 11.40 5.86 6.06
N VAL A 118 12.31 6.50 6.76
CA VAL A 118 12.47 7.96 6.76
C VAL A 118 13.75 8.34 6.02
N GLU A 119 13.64 9.24 5.05
CA GLU A 119 14.76 9.76 4.28
C GLU A 119 14.84 11.28 4.42
N HIS A 120 16.03 11.80 4.71
CA HIS A 120 16.23 13.24 4.76
C HIS A 120 16.32 13.82 3.34
N MET A 121 15.44 14.77 3.03
CA MET A 121 15.59 15.56 1.80
C MET A 121 16.49 16.77 2.06
N ASN A 122 16.27 17.47 3.18
CA ASN A 122 17.06 18.63 3.58
C ASN A 122 17.01 18.80 5.12
N LYS A 123 17.64 19.87 5.63
CA LYS A 123 17.72 20.16 7.08
C LYS A 123 16.37 20.34 7.80
N THR A 124 15.28 20.54 7.05
CA THR A 124 13.95 20.85 7.60
C THR A 124 12.87 19.85 7.15
N ARG A 125 13.11 19.09 6.08
CA ARG A 125 12.12 18.23 5.41
C ARG A 125 12.66 16.82 5.29
N SER A 126 11.79 15.86 5.59
CA SER A 126 12.02 14.44 5.41
C SER A 126 10.89 13.82 4.58
N TRP A 127 11.22 12.75 3.87
CA TRP A 127 10.28 11.86 3.23
C TRP A 127 10.02 10.66 4.12
N VAL A 128 8.76 10.23 4.16
CA VAL A 128 8.33 9.01 4.83
C VAL A 128 7.75 8.08 3.79
N LEU A 129 8.29 6.88 3.73
CA LEU A 129 7.82 5.80 2.90
C LEU A 129 7.39 4.67 3.83
N ALA A 130 6.09 4.43 3.93
CA ALA A 130 5.55 3.36 4.77
C ALA A 130 4.90 2.28 3.90
N ASN A 131 5.19 1.02 4.19
CA ASN A 131 4.68 -0.12 3.42
C ASN A 131 3.99 -1.09 4.37
N CYS A 132 2.77 -1.48 4.03
CA CYS A 132 2.01 -2.49 4.74
C CYS A 132 1.52 -3.56 3.76
N ILE A 133 1.57 -4.83 4.18
CA ILE A 133 1.12 -5.96 3.37
C ILE A 133 -0.17 -6.51 3.98
N TYR A 134 -1.20 -6.63 3.15
CA TYR A 134 -2.48 -7.23 3.48
C TYR A 134 -2.68 -8.53 2.70
N GLU A 135 -3.28 -9.53 3.32
CA GLU A 135 -3.85 -10.70 2.68
C GLU A 135 -5.22 -10.35 2.11
N LEU A 136 -5.43 -10.67 0.84
CA LEU A 136 -6.73 -10.58 0.18
C LEU A 136 -7.51 -11.87 0.43
N ILE A 137 -8.62 -11.76 1.15
CA ILE A 137 -9.53 -12.88 1.39
C ILE A 137 -10.40 -13.07 0.14
N GLY A 138 -10.52 -14.31 -0.35
CA GLY A 138 -11.31 -14.66 -1.54
C GLY A 138 -10.51 -14.93 -2.82
N LEU A 139 -9.17 -14.88 -2.72
CA LEU A 139 -8.23 -15.26 -3.79
C LEU A 139 -7.60 -16.64 -3.54
N ASP A 140 -8.42 -17.63 -3.23
CA ASP A 140 -7.96 -19.00 -2.98
C ASP A 140 -7.27 -19.57 -4.24
N GLY A 141 -6.02 -20.00 -4.09
CA GLY A 141 -5.22 -20.64 -5.16
C GLY A 141 -4.13 -19.77 -5.81
N MET A 142 -3.98 -18.50 -5.43
CA MET A 142 -2.92 -17.62 -5.97
C MET A 142 -1.76 -17.47 -4.97
N SER A 143 -0.86 -18.45 -4.89
CA SER A 143 0.34 -18.34 -4.05
C SER A 143 1.37 -17.39 -4.68
N SER A 144 1.87 -16.43 -3.90
CA SER A 144 2.86 -15.44 -4.37
C SER A 144 4.23 -16.02 -4.74
N VAL A 145 4.50 -17.27 -4.37
CA VAL A 145 5.71 -18.02 -4.71
C VAL A 145 5.29 -19.46 -4.91
N ASP A 146 5.46 -19.97 -6.13
CA ASP A 146 5.36 -21.40 -6.38
C ASP A 146 6.43 -22.09 -5.53
N GLU A 147 6.05 -22.91 -4.55
CA GLU A 147 7.00 -23.58 -3.65
C GLU A 147 8.01 -24.42 -4.45
N THR A 148 7.60 -24.92 -5.62
CA THR A 148 8.48 -25.61 -6.58
C THR A 148 9.60 -24.72 -7.15
N ALA A 149 9.42 -23.40 -7.18
CA ALA A 149 10.46 -22.48 -7.65
C ALA A 149 11.63 -22.37 -6.66
N LYS A 150 11.36 -22.44 -5.35
CA LYS A 150 12.42 -22.46 -4.32
C LYS A 150 13.22 -23.76 -4.40
N GLU A 151 12.54 -24.89 -4.55
CA GLU A 151 13.20 -26.20 -4.71
C GLU A 151 14.07 -26.25 -5.97
N ARG A 152 13.59 -25.69 -7.09
CA ARG A 152 14.41 -25.54 -8.31
C ARG A 152 15.63 -24.65 -8.09
N LEU A 153 15.46 -23.51 -7.41
CA LEU A 153 16.56 -22.59 -7.12
C LEU A 153 17.64 -23.27 -6.27
N ASP A 154 17.24 -24.00 -5.23
CA ASP A 154 18.14 -24.75 -4.36
C ASP A 154 18.87 -25.87 -5.12
N ALA A 155 18.17 -26.58 -5.99
CA ALA A 155 18.77 -27.60 -6.84
C ALA A 155 19.84 -27.01 -7.79
N VAL A 156 19.53 -25.89 -8.44
CA VAL A 156 20.48 -25.17 -9.32
C VAL A 156 21.67 -24.66 -8.52
N THR A 157 21.44 -24.10 -7.33
CA THR A 157 22.50 -23.57 -6.47
C THR A 157 23.44 -24.68 -5.99
N LYS A 158 22.91 -25.84 -5.61
CA LYS A 158 23.69 -27.03 -5.25
C LYS A 158 24.50 -27.57 -6.44
N ASN A 159 23.90 -27.65 -7.62
CA ASN A 159 24.58 -28.08 -8.83
C ASN A 159 25.72 -27.13 -9.22
N TRP A 160 25.50 -25.82 -9.16
CA TRP A 160 26.53 -24.81 -9.42
C TRP A 160 27.70 -24.91 -8.43
N ALA A 161 27.41 -25.07 -7.13
CA ALA A 161 28.44 -25.24 -6.11
C ALA A 161 29.25 -26.53 -6.30
N ALA A 162 28.61 -27.62 -6.74
CA ALA A 162 29.27 -28.89 -7.02
C ALA A 162 30.20 -28.82 -8.24
N MET A 163 29.83 -28.06 -9.29
CA MET A 163 30.69 -27.84 -10.45
C MET A 163 32.01 -27.15 -10.08
N ARG A 164 31.97 -26.24 -9.10
CA ARG A 164 33.15 -25.48 -8.66
C ARG A 164 34.14 -26.29 -7.80
N LYS A 165 33.72 -27.44 -7.24
CA LYS A 165 34.60 -28.37 -6.50
C LYS A 165 35.32 -29.38 -7.41
N LYS A 166 34.97 -29.44 -8.70
CA LYS A 166 35.56 -30.35 -9.69
C LYS A 166 36.64 -29.70 -10.57
N GLN A 167 36.95 -28.43 -10.34
CA GLN A 167 38.07 -27.69 -10.92
C GLN A 167 39.18 -27.58 -9.88
#